data_AF-A0A263BUH6-F1
#
_entry.id   AF-A0A263BUH6-F1
#
_cell.length_a   1.000
_cell.length_b   1.000
_cell.length_c   1.000
_cell.angle_alpha   90.00
_cell.angle_beta   90.00
_cell.angle_gamma   90.00
#
_symmetry.space_group_name_H-M   'P 1'
#
loop_
_entity.id
_entity.type
_entity.pdbx_description
1 polymer ?
#
loop_
_entity_poly.entity_id
_entity_poly.type
_entity_poly.pdbx_seq_one_letter_code
_entity_poly.pdbx_strand_id
1 'polypeptide(L)'
;MKNAIWSAITISIIIFINYGITKSLGVSYWDYALITGIGISVAIWFLTSSGGVLSDSVRYNTQSTTGLKVDREKKEFSPSVVFYSSLFYNVIALIVTAYLYKDYF
;
A
#
# COMPACT_ATOMS: atom_id res chain seq x y z
N MET A 1 1.41 -2.21 21.61
CA MET A 1 0.35 -3.17 21.21
C MET A 1 -0.42 -2.71 19.97
N LYS A 2 -1.05 -1.52 19.96
CA LYS A 2 -1.84 -1.02 18.82
C LYS A 2 -1.10 -1.08 17.47
N ASN A 3 0.16 -0.66 17.40
CA ASN A 3 0.95 -0.67 16.16
C ASN A 3 1.25 -2.09 15.65
N ALA A 4 1.48 -3.04 16.56
CA ALA A 4 1.70 -4.44 16.19
C ALA A 4 0.43 -5.08 15.60
N ILE A 5 -0.74 -4.76 16.17
CA ILE A 5 -2.03 -5.20 15.65
C ILE A 5 -2.25 -4.67 14.23
N TRP A 6 -2.05 -3.37 14.01
CA TRP A 6 -2.16 -2.77 12.67
C TRP A 6 -1.19 -3.39 11.67
N SER A 7 0.04 -3.67 12.09
CA SER A 7 1.03 -4.36 11.26
C SER A 7 0.55 -5.76 10.87
N ALA A 8 0.10 -6.56 11.84
CA ALA A 8 -0.40 -7.92 11.60
C ALA A 8 -1.62 -7.93 10.67
N ILE A 9 -2.55 -6.99 10.85
CA ILE A 9 -3.72 -6.82 9.96
C ILE A 9 -3.25 -6.47 8.54
N THR A 10 -2.31 -5.54 8.40
CA THR A 10 -1.80 -5.11 7.09
C THR A 10 -1.16 -6.28 6.34
N ILE A 11 -0.28 -7.03 7.01
CA ILE A 11 0.37 -8.21 6.43
C ILE A 11 -0.67 -9.26 6.03
N SER A 12 -1.66 -9.51 6.90
CA SER A 12 -2.75 -10.45 6.60
C SER A 12 -3.53 -10.02 5.36
N ILE A 13 -3.90 -8.74 5.24
CA ILE A 13 -4.61 -8.19 4.07
C ILE A 13 -3.77 -8.39 2.80
N ILE A 14 -2.47 -8.09 2.84
CA ILE A 14 -1.58 -8.27 1.68
C ILE A 14 -1.56 -9.75 1.25
N ILE A 15 -1.43 -10.68 2.20
CA ILE A 15 -1.44 -12.13 1.93
C ILE A 15 -2.77 -12.55 1.30
N PHE A 16 -3.90 -12.12 1.86
CA PHE A 16 -5.23 -12.45 1.34
C PHE A 16 -5.46 -11.89 -0.08
N ILE A 17 -5.05 -10.65 -0.34
CA ILE A 17 -5.15 -10.04 -1.67
C ILE A 17 -4.29 -10.82 -2.67
N ASN A 18 -3.03 -11.11 -2.33
CA ASN A 18 -2.16 -11.87 -3.23
C ASN A 18 -2.72 -13.26 -3.51
N TYR A 19 -3.18 -13.96 -2.46
CA TYR A 19 -3.84 -15.26 -2.60
C TYR A 19 -5.07 -15.21 -3.51
N GLY A 20 -5.91 -14.19 -3.36
CA GLY A 20 -7.08 -13.97 -4.22
C GLY A 20 -6.67 -13.80 -5.69
N ILE A 21 -5.71 -12.90 -5.95
CA ILE A 21 -5.18 -12.64 -7.30
C ILE A 21 -4.62 -13.92 -7.92
N THR A 22 -3.74 -14.63 -7.19
CA THR A 22 -3.05 -15.80 -7.72
C THR A 22 -4.00 -16.96 -7.98
N LYS A 23 -4.99 -17.15 -7.10
CA LYS A 23 -6.04 -18.16 -7.27
C LYS A 23 -6.92 -17.88 -8.48
N SER A 24 -7.29 -16.63 -8.72
CA SER A 24 -8.10 -16.23 -9.88
C SER A 24 -7.34 -16.35 -11.20
N LEU A 25 -6.03 -16.12 -11.20
CA LEU A 25 -5.18 -16.17 -12.40
C LEU A 25 -4.56 -17.55 -12.65
N GLY A 26 -4.63 -18.48 -11.69
CA GLY A 26 -3.99 -19.80 -11.80
C GLY A 26 -2.45 -19.75 -11.80
N VAL A 27 -1.87 -18.71 -11.20
CA VAL A 27 -0.42 -18.47 -11.15
C VAL A 27 0.14 -18.80 -9.77
N SER A 28 1.46 -18.99 -9.67
CA SER A 28 2.13 -19.24 -8.39
C SER A 28 2.06 -18.00 -7.49
N TYR A 29 1.87 -18.24 -6.18
CA TYR A 29 1.78 -17.19 -5.17
C TYR A 29 3.05 -16.32 -5.13
N TRP A 30 4.22 -16.95 -5.21
CA TRP A 30 5.51 -16.28 -5.05
C TRP A 30 5.92 -15.45 -6.28
N ASP A 31 5.32 -15.74 -7.44
CA ASP A 31 5.58 -15.00 -8.68
C ASP A 31 4.95 -13.61 -8.64
N TYR A 32 3.79 -13.52 -7.98
CA TYR A 32 3.02 -12.28 -7.86
C TYR A 32 3.17 -11.59 -6.50
N ALA A 33 3.75 -12.25 -5.49
CA ALA A 33 3.90 -11.70 -4.15
C ALA A 33 4.58 -10.31 -4.16
N LEU A 34 5.68 -10.15 -4.89
CA LEU A 34 6.42 -8.89 -4.97
C LEU A 34 5.60 -7.79 -5.69
N ILE A 35 4.96 -8.14 -6.82
CA ILE A 35 4.16 -7.19 -7.61
C ILE A 35 2.96 -6.70 -6.78
N THR A 36 2.23 -7.63 -6.15
CA THR A 36 1.09 -7.31 -5.28
C THR A 36 1.53 -6.47 -4.08
N GLY A 37 2.64 -6.83 -3.44
CA GLY A 37 3.17 -6.08 -2.30
C GLY A 37 3.56 -4.64 -2.67
N ILE A 38 4.23 -4.43 -3.80
CA ILE A 38 4.57 -3.09 -4.30
C ILE A 38 3.31 -2.30 -4.63
N GLY A 39 2.33 -2.93 -5.31
CA GLY A 39 1.06 -2.30 -5.63
C GLY A 39 0.32 -1.81 -4.38
N ILE A 40 0.29 -2.62 -3.33
CA ILE A 40 -0.32 -2.25 -2.05
C ILE A 40 0.48 -1.14 -1.35
N SER A 41 1.82 -1.18 -1.35
CA SER A 41 2.64 -0.10 -0.79
C SER A 41 2.39 1.24 -1.50
N VAL A 42 2.25 1.24 -2.82
CA VAL A 42 1.92 2.44 -3.60
C VAL A 42 0.52 2.95 -3.26
N ALA A 43 -0.46 2.05 -3.13
CA ALA A 43 -1.81 2.42 -2.72
C ALA A 43 -1.83 3.05 -1.32
N ILE A 44 -1.12 2.46 -0.35
CA ILE A 44 -0.98 3.02 1.01
C ILE A 44 -0.30 4.38 0.96
N TRP A 45 0.79 4.52 0.21
CA TRP A 45 1.50 5.79 0.05
C TRP A 45 0.58 6.91 -0.47
N PHE A 46 -0.22 6.59 -1.49
CA PHE A 46 -1.18 7.54 -2.05
C PHE A 46 -2.24 7.95 -1.02
N LEU A 47 -2.80 6.99 -0.29
CA LEU A 47 -3.85 7.21 0.72
C LEU A 47 -3.36 7.90 2.00
N THR A 48 -2.06 7.83 2.29
CA THR A 48 -1.45 8.44 3.49
C THR A 48 -0.73 9.76 3.20
N SER A 49 -0.73 10.21 1.94
CA SER A 49 -0.20 11.52 1.58
C SER A 49 -1.24 12.63 1.79
N SER A 50 -0.86 13.71 2.49
CA SER A 50 -1.66 14.93 2.58
C SER A 50 -1.49 15.78 1.32
N GLY A 51 -2.46 16.65 1.01
CA GLY A 51 -2.40 17.50 -0.19
C GLY A 51 -2.40 16.74 -1.53
N GLY A 52 -2.79 15.45 -1.53
CA GLY A 52 -2.96 14.63 -2.73
C GLY A 52 -4.31 14.80 -3.42
N VAL A 53 -4.61 13.99 -4.44
CA VAL A 53 -5.84 14.09 -5.25
C VAL A 53 -7.12 13.99 -4.41
N LEU A 54 -7.14 13.11 -3.41
CA LEU A 54 -8.26 12.96 -2.48
C LEU A 54 -8.46 14.22 -1.63
N SER A 55 -7.39 14.75 -1.03
CA SER A 55 -7.43 16.01 -0.26
C SER A 55 -7.85 17.20 -1.14
N ASP A 56 -7.38 17.25 -2.39
CA ASP A 56 -7.77 18.25 -3.37
C ASP A 56 -9.27 18.17 -3.71
N SER A 57 -9.80 16.97 -3.92
CA SER A 57 -11.23 16.75 -4.21
C SER A 57 -12.14 17.21 -3.06
N VAL A 58 -11.81 16.83 -1.83
CA VAL A 58 -12.53 17.29 -0.62
C VAL A 58 -12.46 18.81 -0.52
N ARG A 59 -11.27 19.40 -0.71
CA ARG A 59 -11.10 20.85 -0.70
C ARG A 59 -11.96 21.54 -1.75
N TYR A 60 -11.97 21.06 -2.99
CA TYR A 60 -12.79 21.65 -4.05
C TYR A 60 -14.28 21.58 -3.71
N ASN A 61 -14.75 20.45 -3.19
CA ASN A 61 -16.13 20.27 -2.76
C ASN A 61 -16.50 21.21 -1.60
N THR A 62 -15.62 21.38 -0.61
CA THR A 62 -15.83 22.32 0.50
C THR A 62 -15.83 23.76 0.03
N GLN A 63 -14.88 24.14 -0.84
CA GLN A 63 -14.83 25.49 -1.41
C GLN A 63 -16.06 25.80 -2.26
N SER A 64 -16.54 24.85 -3.08
CA SER A 64 -17.76 25.05 -3.88
C SER A 64 -19.02 25.17 -3.03
N THR A 65 -19.06 24.50 -1.87
CA THR A 65 -20.24 24.49 -0.98
C THR A 65 -20.29 25.74 -0.10
N THR A 66 -19.13 26.20 0.38
CA THR A 66 -19.05 27.31 1.34
C THR A 66 -18.75 28.67 0.70
N GLY A 67 -18.21 28.67 -0.53
CA GLY A 67 -17.70 29.88 -1.19
C GLY A 67 -16.42 30.45 -0.55
N LEU A 68 -15.92 29.84 0.52
CA LEU A 68 -14.71 30.26 1.20
C LEU A 68 -13.50 29.65 0.50
N LYS A 69 -12.48 30.47 0.23
CA LYS A 69 -11.20 29.99 -0.26
C LYS A 69 -10.53 29.17 0.84
N VAL A 70 -10.29 27.89 0.56
CA VAL A 70 -9.55 26.98 1.44
C VAL A 70 -8.15 26.87 0.87
N ASP A 71 -7.14 27.16 1.68
CA ASP A 71 -5.75 27.04 1.23
C ASP A 71 -5.38 25.58 0.98
N ARG A 72 -4.51 25.37 0.00
CA ARG A 72 -4.04 24.02 -0.33
C ARG A 72 -3.03 23.57 0.72
N GLU A 73 -3.31 22.43 1.34
CA GLU A 73 -2.34 21.73 2.19
C GLU A 73 -1.08 21.42 1.36
N LYS A 74 0.10 21.64 1.96
CA LYS A 74 1.36 21.21 1.37
C LYS A 74 1.35 19.70 1.24
N LYS A 75 1.82 19.18 0.10
CA LYS A 75 1.95 17.74 -0.09
C LYS A 75 3.04 17.20 0.84
N GLU A 76 2.62 16.51 1.89
CA GLU A 76 3.54 15.84 2.81
C GLU A 76 3.20 14.36 2.88
N PHE A 77 4.24 13.53 2.88
CA PHE A 77 4.09 12.10 3.08
C PHE A 77 4.40 11.79 4.54
N SER A 78 3.41 11.26 5.26
CA SER A 78 3.55 10.80 6.64
C SER A 78 3.51 9.26 6.66
N PRO A 79 4.68 8.58 6.62
CA PRO A 79 4.71 7.12 6.57
C PRO A 79 4.11 6.52 7.84
N SER A 80 3.02 5.78 7.65
CA SER A 80 2.34 5.09 8.74
C SER A 80 2.97 3.73 9.05
N VAL A 81 2.62 3.14 10.20
CA VAL A 81 3.02 1.76 10.53
C VAL A 81 2.58 0.78 9.45
N VAL A 82 1.40 0.99 8.87
CA VAL A 82 0.85 0.21 7.74
C VAL A 82 1.78 0.27 6.53
N PHE A 83 2.31 1.46 6.22
CA PHE A 83 3.27 1.63 5.12
C PHE A 83 4.56 0.83 5.38
N TYR A 84 5.14 0.93 6.59
CA TYR A 84 6.33 0.16 6.96
C TYR A 84 6.08 -1.36 6.94
N SER A 85 4.92 -1.82 7.37
CA SER A 85 4.54 -3.24 7.29
C SER A 85 4.47 -3.75 5.85
N SER A 86 3.96 -2.92 4.93
CA SER A 86 3.94 -3.27 3.50
C SER A 86 5.35 -3.34 2.89
N LEU A 87 6.24 -2.42 3.27
CA LEU A 87 7.64 -2.47 2.85
C LEU A 87 8.34 -3.72 3.41
N PHE A 88 8.08 -4.06 4.67
CA PHE A 88 8.63 -5.26 5.28
C PHE A 88 8.17 -6.54 4.56
N TYR A 89 6.89 -6.61 4.19
CA TYR A 89 6.38 -7.69 3.34
C TYR A 89 7.14 -7.77 2.00
N ASN A 90 7.39 -6.64 1.34
CA ASN A 90 8.14 -6.61 0.08
C ASN A 90 9.57 -7.13 0.22
N VAL A 91 10.26 -6.79 1.31
CA VAL A 91 11.60 -7.32 1.59
C VAL A 91 11.56 -8.84 1.75
N ILE A 92 10.60 -9.38 2.49
CA ILE A 92 10.44 -10.83 2.64
C ILE A 92 10.12 -11.48 1.28
N ALA A 93 9.16 -10.92 0.53
CA ALA A 93 8.79 -11.42 -0.79
C ALA A 93 10.02 -11.47 -1.72
N LEU A 94 10.82 -10.42 -1.74
CA LEU A 94 12.05 -10.36 -2.52
C LEU A 94 13.04 -11.46 -2.13
N ILE A 95 13.28 -11.64 -0.82
CA ILE A 95 14.19 -12.68 -0.31
C ILE A 95 13.69 -14.07 -0.70
N VAL A 96 12.40 -14.35 -0.52
CA VAL A 96 11.82 -15.67 -0.82
C VAL A 96 11.84 -15.94 -2.32
N THR A 97 11.44 -14.96 -3.14
CA THR A 97 11.49 -15.09 -4.60
C THR A 97 12.93 -15.30 -5.06
N ALA A 98 13.91 -14.55 -4.54
CA ALA A 98 15.32 -14.75 -4.87
C ALA A 98 15.81 -16.15 -4.47
N TYR A 99 15.39 -16.67 -3.32
CA TYR A 99 15.76 -18.02 -2.88
C TYR A 99 15.11 -19.12 -3.74
N LEU A 100 13.83 -18.99 -4.09
CA LEU A 100 13.10 -19.95 -4.92
C LEU A 100 13.63 -20.01 -6.35
N TYR A 101 14.03 -18.86 -6.89
CA TYR A 101 14.52 -18.73 -8.26
C TYR A 101 16.03 -18.75 -8.38
N LYS A 102 16.76 -18.97 -7.27
CA LYS A 102 18.24 -18.98 -7.29
C LYS A 102 18.81 -20.01 -8.27
N ASP A 103 18.14 -21.15 -8.42
CA ASP A 103 18.62 -22.26 -9.25
C ASP A 103 18.33 -22.05 -10.75
N TYR A 104 17.57 -20.99 -11.10
CA TYR A 104 17.29 -20.60 -12.48
C TYR A 104 18.31 -19.59 -13.03
N PHE A 105 19.22 -19.08 -12.18
CA PHE A 105 20.28 -18.13 -12.52
C PHE A 105 21.65 -18.72 -12.22
#